data_AF-A0A2D0K4M9-F1
#
_entry.id   AF-A0A2D0K4M9-F1
#
_cell.length_a   1.000
_cell.length_b   1.000
_cell.length_c   1.000
_cell.angle_alpha   90.00
_cell.angle_beta   90.00
_cell.angle_gamma   90.00
#
_symmetry.space_group_name_H-M   'P 1'
#
loop_
_entity.id
_entity.type
_entity.pdbx_description
1 polymer ?
#
loop_
_entity_poly.entity_id
_entity_poly.type
_entity_poly.pdbx_seq_one_letter_code
_entity_poly.pdbx_strand_id
1 'polypeptide(L)'
;MIISDIKYKTTSWGEVKADIYSGDSCDEHKSFIEISCDGDMESDTAEKITFDVKRWPVGTKITVEVPCCPTCGLDADFQDGAGKCECGFDWKNWAEEQYS
;
A
#
# COMPACT_ATOMS: atom_id res chain seq x y z
N MET A 1 -0.04 -29.18 5.49
CA MET A 1 -1.09 -28.19 5.84
C MET A 1 -1.23 -27.31 4.60
N ILE A 2 -2.39 -27.28 3.95
CA ILE A 2 -2.56 -26.48 2.73
C ILE A 2 -2.55 -25.02 3.19
N ILE A 3 -1.53 -24.27 2.79
CA ILE A 3 -1.44 -22.83 3.00
C ILE A 3 -2.60 -22.24 2.21
N SER A 4 -3.69 -21.95 2.91
CA SER A 4 -4.86 -21.27 2.36
C SER A 4 -4.41 -19.95 1.74
N ASP A 5 -4.94 -19.61 0.55
CA ASP A 5 -4.66 -18.36 -0.14
C ASP A 5 -4.74 -17.16 0.82
N ILE A 6 -3.59 -16.55 1.14
CA ILE A 6 -3.52 -15.32 1.92
C ILE A 6 -4.26 -14.24 1.12
N LYS A 7 -5.25 -13.64 1.76
CA LYS A 7 -5.94 -12.46 1.22
C LYS A 7 -5.18 -11.22 1.60
N TYR A 8 -5.32 -10.18 0.79
CA TYR A 8 -4.70 -8.88 1.05
C TYR A 8 -5.80 -7.83 1.18
N LYS A 9 -5.53 -6.83 2.02
CA LYS A 9 -6.35 -5.64 2.19
C LYS A 9 -5.54 -4.46 1.70
N THR A 10 -6.09 -3.70 0.75
CA THR A 10 -5.49 -2.45 0.29
C THR A 10 -5.52 -1.42 1.42
N THR A 11 -4.37 -0.88 1.79
CA THR A 11 -4.23 0.10 2.90
C THR A 11 -3.87 1.49 2.37
N SER A 12 -3.20 1.56 1.23
CA SER A 12 -2.91 2.81 0.53
C SER A 12 -2.99 2.62 -0.97
N TRP A 13 -3.39 3.67 -1.69
CA TRP A 13 -3.35 3.68 -3.14
C TRP A 13 -2.89 5.04 -3.65
N GLY A 14 -2.26 5.04 -4.82
CA GLY A 14 -1.84 6.23 -5.54
C GLY A 14 -2.23 6.17 -7.01
N GLU A 15 -2.68 7.30 -7.56
CA GLU A 15 -3.06 7.43 -8.97
C GLU A 15 -2.34 8.62 -9.63
N VAL A 16 -1.84 8.40 -10.84
CA VAL A 16 -1.32 9.50 -11.67
C VAL A 16 -2.50 10.28 -12.25
N LYS A 17 -2.68 11.50 -11.76
CA LYS A 17 -3.65 12.49 -12.26
C LYS A 17 -2.95 13.59 -13.05
N ALA A 18 -3.73 14.40 -13.75
CA ALA A 18 -3.25 15.54 -14.51
C ALA A 18 -3.93 16.82 -14.02
N ASP A 19 -3.14 17.84 -13.72
CA ASP A 19 -3.61 19.21 -13.58
C ASP A 19 -3.65 19.83 -14.98
N ILE A 20 -4.86 20.08 -15.49
CA ILE A 20 -5.10 20.64 -16.83
C ILE A 20 -5.07 22.17 -16.85
N TYR A 21 -4.86 22.82 -15.70
CA TYR A 21 -4.78 24.27 -15.55
C TYR A 21 -3.44 24.70 -14.98
N SER A 22 -2.40 23.89 -15.19
CA SER A 22 -1.06 24.22 -14.69
C SER A 22 -0.37 25.27 -15.57
N GLY A 23 0.75 25.81 -15.09
CA GLY A 23 1.52 26.86 -15.79
C GLY A 23 0.98 28.28 -15.56
N ASP A 24 1.78 29.30 -15.87
CA ASP A 24 1.41 30.72 -15.66
C ASP A 24 0.21 31.16 -16.52
N SER A 25 -0.06 30.44 -17.61
CA SER A 25 -1.18 30.64 -18.54
C SER A 25 -2.39 29.74 -18.27
N CYS A 26 -2.33 28.86 -17.27
CA CYS A 26 -3.39 27.90 -16.92
C CYS A 26 -3.85 26.99 -18.09
N ASP A 27 -2.96 26.64 -19.01
CA ASP A 27 -3.21 25.81 -20.19
C ASP A 27 -2.25 24.63 -20.33
N GLU A 28 -1.33 24.46 -19.38
CA GLU A 28 -0.40 23.34 -19.37
C GLU A 28 -1.01 22.13 -18.66
N HIS A 29 -0.76 20.94 -19.21
CA HIS A 29 -1.10 19.68 -18.57
C HIS A 29 0.10 19.14 -17.80
N LYS A 30 0.01 19.09 -16.47
CA LYS A 30 1.07 18.57 -15.61
C LYS A 30 0.60 17.35 -14.83
N SER A 31 1.28 16.23 -15.05
CA SER A 31 1.02 14.99 -14.30
C SER A 31 1.56 15.08 -12.87
N PHE A 32 0.82 14.54 -11.91
CA PHE A 32 1.21 14.37 -10.51
C PHE A 32 0.60 13.08 -9.95
N ILE A 33 1.11 12.57 -8.82
CA ILE A 33 0.47 11.44 -8.11
C ILE A 33 -0.40 12.00 -6.98
N GLU A 34 -1.66 11.59 -6.94
CA GLU A 34 -2.50 11.70 -5.75
C GLU A 34 -2.34 10.40 -4.95
N ILE A 35 -2.01 10.49 -3.66
CA ILE A 35 -1.90 9.34 -2.74
C ILE A 35 -2.99 9.47 -1.68
N SER A 36 -3.68 8.37 -1.41
CA SER A 36 -4.62 8.23 -0.31
C SER A 36 -4.17 7.07 0.58
N CYS A 37 -4.04 7.35 1.89
CA CYS A 37 -3.72 6.38 2.93
C CYS A 37 -4.92 6.26 3.87
N ASP A 38 -5.38 5.04 4.14
CA ASP A 38 -6.48 4.80 5.07
C ASP A 38 -6.06 5.16 6.51
N GLY A 39 -6.84 6.00 7.18
CA GLY A 39 -6.62 6.39 8.59
C GLY A 39 -5.66 7.55 8.86
N ASP A 40 -5.09 8.22 7.85
CA ASP A 40 -4.12 9.30 8.07
C ASP A 40 -4.79 10.69 8.22
N MET A 41 -4.68 11.30 9.42
CA MET A 41 -5.05 12.71 9.69
C MET A 41 -3.83 13.67 9.67
N GLU A 42 -2.63 13.14 9.45
CA GLU A 42 -1.38 13.74 8.94
C GLU A 42 -0.21 12.86 9.40
N SER A 43 0.69 12.46 8.48
CA SER A 43 2.01 11.96 8.83
C SER A 43 3.03 12.06 7.68
N ASP A 44 4.30 12.34 8.00
CA ASP A 44 5.44 12.06 7.13
C ASP A 44 6.71 11.85 7.98
N THR A 45 7.47 10.80 7.68
CA THR A 45 8.94 10.77 7.60
C THR A 45 9.35 9.62 6.67
N ALA A 46 10.55 9.69 6.09
CA ALA A 46 10.89 9.02 4.85
C ALA A 46 12.30 8.41 4.84
N GLU A 47 12.54 7.10 4.72
CA GLU A 47 11.63 5.93 4.65
C GLU A 47 10.75 5.82 3.37
N LYS A 48 11.05 6.62 2.34
CA LYS A 48 10.20 6.89 1.17
C LYS A 48 10.39 5.98 -0.04
N ILE A 49 9.30 5.80 -0.77
CA ILE A 49 9.28 5.40 -2.19
C ILE A 49 9.15 6.68 -3.05
N THR A 50 10.00 6.82 -4.07
CA THR A 50 9.97 7.95 -5.01
C THR A 50 9.56 7.48 -6.40
N PHE A 51 8.54 8.11 -6.98
CA PHE A 51 8.05 7.81 -8.31
C PHE A 51 8.29 8.98 -9.27
N ASP A 52 8.90 8.71 -10.42
CA ASP A 52 9.00 9.66 -11.52
C ASP A 52 7.77 9.55 -12.42
N VAL A 53 6.77 10.37 -12.11
CA VAL A 53 5.44 10.39 -12.76
C VAL A 53 5.50 10.62 -14.27
N LYS A 54 6.58 11.24 -14.77
CA LYS A 54 6.75 11.51 -16.21
C LYS A 54 6.91 10.23 -17.03
N ARG A 55 7.25 9.12 -16.37
CA ARG A 55 7.48 7.84 -17.04
C ARG A 55 6.19 7.05 -17.25
N TRP A 56 5.06 7.51 -16.72
CA TRP A 56 3.83 6.74 -16.68
C TRP A 56 2.69 7.45 -17.41
N PRO A 57 1.86 6.68 -18.15
CA PRO A 57 0.65 7.24 -18.73
C PRO A 57 -0.38 7.60 -17.64
N VAL A 58 -1.26 8.54 -17.97
CA VAL A 58 -2.42 8.86 -17.12
C VAL A 58 -3.26 7.61 -16.91
N GLY A 59 -3.71 7.39 -15.67
CA GLY A 59 -4.45 6.19 -15.27
C GLY A 59 -3.58 5.06 -14.71
N THR A 60 -2.26 5.25 -14.60
CA THR A 60 -1.41 4.36 -13.80
C THR A 60 -1.81 4.40 -12.33
N LYS A 61 -1.90 3.21 -11.71
CA LYS A 61 -2.27 3.02 -10.31
C LYS A 61 -1.17 2.25 -9.56
N ILE A 62 -0.92 2.65 -8.32
CA ILE A 62 -0.08 1.95 -7.35
C ILE A 62 -0.96 1.58 -6.17
N THR A 63 -0.86 0.37 -5.68
CA THR A 63 -1.58 -0.08 -4.48
C THR A 63 -0.60 -0.71 -3.51
N VAL A 64 -0.73 -0.34 -2.23
CA VAL A 64 -0.06 -1.01 -1.12
C VAL A 64 -1.11 -1.90 -0.47
N GLU A 65 -0.82 -3.19 -0.38
CA GLU A 65 -1.71 -4.17 0.22
C GLU A 65 -1.00 -4.90 1.35
N VAL A 66 -1.70 -5.08 2.47
CA VAL A 66 -1.21 -5.77 3.66
C VAL A 66 -1.87 -7.14 3.75
N PRO A 67 -1.14 -8.23 4.06
CA PRO A 67 -1.71 -9.55 4.17
C PRO A 67 -2.69 -9.65 5.36
N CYS A 68 -3.77 -10.39 5.16
CA CYS A 68 -4.77 -10.71 6.17
C CYS A 68 -4.59 -12.15 6.67
N CYS A 69 -4.73 -12.32 7.98
CA CYS A 69 -4.60 -13.61 8.63
C CYS A 69 -5.62 -14.58 8.01
N PRO A 70 -5.19 -15.75 7.51
CA PRO A 70 -6.10 -16.69 6.85
C PRO A 70 -7.15 -17.27 7.82
N THR A 71 -6.89 -17.21 9.13
CA THR A 71 -7.74 -17.79 10.16
C THR A 71 -8.82 -16.82 10.65
N CYS A 72 -8.46 -15.58 10.97
CA CYS A 72 -9.40 -14.60 11.54
C CYS A 72 -9.67 -13.38 10.65
N GLY A 73 -8.96 -13.23 9.54
CA GLY A 73 -9.14 -12.13 8.59
C GLY A 73 -8.58 -10.78 9.05
N LEU A 74 -8.02 -10.68 10.26
CA LEU A 74 -7.33 -9.48 10.72
C LEU A 74 -6.09 -9.21 9.88
N ASP A 75 -5.84 -7.94 9.55
CA ASP A 75 -4.61 -7.56 8.87
C ASP A 75 -3.38 -7.79 9.76
N ALA A 76 -2.21 -7.98 9.13
CA ALA A 76 -0.96 -8.27 9.82
C ALA A 76 -0.49 -7.13 10.74
N ASP A 77 -1.07 -5.92 10.61
CA ASP A 77 -0.77 -4.80 11.50
C ASP A 77 -1.29 -5.05 12.93
N PHE A 78 -2.27 -5.96 13.11
CA PHE A 78 -2.75 -6.41 14.43
C PHE A 78 -1.90 -7.53 15.05
N GLN A 79 -0.69 -7.79 14.57
CA GLN A 79 0.19 -8.78 15.21
C GLN A 79 0.74 -8.28 16.55
N ASP A 80 0.97 -9.20 17.48
CA ASP A 80 1.62 -8.90 18.75
C ASP A 80 3.14 -8.69 18.59
N GLY A 81 3.80 -8.29 19.68
CA GLY A 81 5.25 -8.08 19.69
C GLY A 81 6.09 -9.35 19.45
N ALA A 82 5.48 -10.53 19.41
CA ALA A 82 6.11 -11.80 19.06
C ALA A 82 5.88 -12.20 17.59
N GLY A 83 5.17 -11.38 16.80
CA GLY A 83 4.85 -11.66 15.40
C GLY A 83 3.71 -12.66 15.24
N LYS A 84 2.77 -12.70 16.19
CA LYS A 84 1.58 -13.57 16.12
C LYS A 84 0.31 -12.77 16.00
N CYS A 85 -0.62 -13.28 15.21
CA CYS A 85 -1.99 -12.79 15.21
C CYS A 85 -2.68 -13.15 16.54
N GLU A 86 -3.71 -12.40 16.93
CA GLU A 86 -4.55 -12.68 18.11
C GLU A 86 -5.12 -14.11 18.12
N CYS A 87 -5.38 -14.69 16.94
CA CYS A 87 -5.86 -16.07 16.81
C CYS A 87 -4.75 -17.15 16.91
N GLY A 88 -3.50 -16.73 17.11
CA GLY A 88 -2.33 -17.61 17.24
C GLY A 88 -1.62 -17.94 15.92
N PHE A 89 -2.07 -17.39 14.78
CA PHE A 89 -1.35 -17.54 13.51
C PHE A 89 0.03 -16.88 13.60
N ASP A 90 1.07 -17.61 13.17
CA ASP A 90 2.46 -17.16 13.28
C ASP A 90 2.89 -16.45 11.98
N TRP A 91 2.85 -15.12 12.00
CA TRP A 91 3.22 -14.29 10.86
C TRP A 91 4.71 -14.41 10.53
N LYS A 92 5.56 -14.62 11.54
CA LYS A 92 6.99 -14.79 11.35
C LYS A 92 7.29 -16.08 10.59
N ASN A 93 6.75 -17.21 11.04
CA ASN A 93 6.95 -18.49 10.35
C ASN A 93 6.40 -18.45 8.93
N TRP A 94 5.23 -17.85 8.74
CA TRP A 94 4.66 -17.65 7.40
C TRP A 94 5.58 -16.84 6.49
N ALA A 95 6.12 -15.71 6.96
CA ALA A 95 7.01 -14.88 6.17
C ALA A 95 8.31 -15.60 5.79
N GLU A 96 8.90 -16.34 6.74
CA GLU A 96 10.11 -17.14 6.52
C GLU A 96 9.86 -18.26 5.49
N GLU A 97 8.70 -18.94 5.53
CA GLU A 97 8.39 -20.01 4.58
C GLU A 97 8.05 -19.52 3.16
N GLN A 98 7.48 -18.32 3.02
CA GLN A 98 7.01 -17.81 1.72
C GLN A 98 8.04 -16.97 0.95
N TYR A 99 8.94 -16.27 1.65
CA TYR A 99 9.80 -15.26 1.04
C TYR A 99 11.30 -15.48 1.28
N SER A 100 11.70 -16.63 1.85
CA SER A 100 13.11 -17.06 1.97
C SER A 100 13.61 -17.88 0.79
#